data_AF-A0A7S3P1K6-F1
#
_entry.id   AF-A0A7S3P1K6-F1
#
_cell.length_a   1.000
_cell.length_b   1.000
_cell.length_c   1.000
_cell.angle_alpha   90.00
_cell.angle_beta   90.00
_cell.angle_gamma   90.00
#
_symmetry.space_group_name_H-M   'P 1'
#
loop_
_entity.id
_entity.type
_entity.pdbx_description
1 polymer ?
#
loop_
_entity_poly.entity_id
_entity_poly.type
_entity_poly.pdbx_seq_one_letter_code
_entity_poly.pdbx_strand_id
1 'polypeptide(L)'
;AIVASDSVVAYSIMKLKSNEDKIYHLDDTKVMAIAGDTCDRERFASYIQRSLDWYKYKNGYELDLESTAEFTRTELATAIRKGPYNVNLLIAGYDEKAEKASLYWLDYFGTLQEVKKGAHGYANYFTSSVLDNHYKKDMTLDEGIECIKDCIKELQTRFLLSQPGFVIKI
;
A
#
# COMPACT_ATOMS: atom_id res chain seq x y z
N ALA A 1 -5.83 -5.14 8.84
CA ALA A 1 -4.81 -5.81 8.00
C ALA A 1 -3.54 -4.98 8.11
N ILE A 2 -2.35 -5.57 8.31
CA ILE A 2 -1.16 -4.76 8.63
C ILE A 2 -0.50 -4.25 7.35
N VAL A 3 -0.30 -2.94 7.26
CA VAL A 3 0.39 -2.29 6.15
C VAL A 3 1.53 -1.43 6.68
N ALA A 4 2.71 -1.54 6.07
CA ALA A 4 3.90 -0.79 6.45
C ALA A 4 4.49 -0.06 5.24
N SER A 5 5.01 1.15 5.47
CA SER A 5 5.72 1.92 4.46
C SER A 5 6.90 2.66 5.06
N ASP A 6 7.96 2.87 4.27
CA ASP A 6 9.09 3.68 4.71
C ASP A 6 8.72 5.16 4.76
N SER A 7 9.33 5.94 5.63
CA SER A 7 8.99 7.36 5.81
C SER A 7 9.94 8.33 5.10
N VAL A 8 10.85 7.82 4.26
CA VAL A 8 11.91 8.61 3.65
C VAL A 8 11.49 9.18 2.31
N VAL A 9 11.78 10.46 2.11
CA VAL A 9 11.77 11.11 0.79
C VAL A 9 13.21 11.39 0.42
N ALA A 10 13.71 10.67 -0.59
CA ALA A 10 15.03 10.87 -1.15
C ALA A 10 14.90 11.52 -2.54
N TYR A 11 15.82 12.43 -2.84
CA TYR A 11 15.97 13.03 -4.17
C TYR A 11 17.44 13.01 -4.55
N SER A 12 17.78 12.19 -5.55
CA SER A 12 19.18 11.92 -5.92
C SER A 12 19.98 11.46 -4.69
N ILE A 13 21.08 12.13 -4.36
CA ILE A 13 21.93 11.84 -3.20
C ILE A 13 21.43 12.45 -1.89
N MET A 14 20.32 13.20 -1.92
CA MET A 14 19.83 13.95 -0.76
C MET A 14 18.63 13.27 -0.11
N LYS A 15 18.62 13.29 1.23
CA LYS A 15 17.45 12.93 2.03
C LYS A 15 16.68 14.21 2.37
N LEU A 16 15.53 14.41 1.73
CA LEU A 16 14.70 15.61 1.92
C LEU A 16 13.86 15.52 3.19
N LYS A 17 13.27 14.35 3.46
CA LYS A 17 12.36 14.13 4.59
C LYS A 17 12.52 12.71 5.14
N SER A 18 12.21 12.51 6.42
CA SER A 18 12.29 11.21 7.11
C SER A 18 11.03 10.82 7.87
N ASN A 19 9.95 11.57 7.72
CA ASN A 19 8.70 11.43 8.46
C ASN A 19 7.49 11.66 7.54
N GLU A 20 7.60 11.28 6.26
CA GLU A 20 6.45 11.29 5.37
C GLU A 20 5.60 10.05 5.63
N ASP A 21 4.29 10.23 5.80
CA ASP A 21 3.33 9.14 5.80
C ASP A 21 2.91 8.86 4.35
N LYS A 22 3.19 7.64 3.89
CA LYS A 22 2.89 7.19 2.53
C LYS A 22 1.64 6.30 2.48
N ILE A 23 0.93 6.18 3.60
CA ILE A 23 -0.27 5.36 3.74
C ILE A 23 -1.47 6.30 3.90
N TYR A 24 -2.39 6.22 2.95
CA TYR A 24 -3.56 7.06 2.84
C TYR A 24 -4.79 6.30 3.34
N HIS A 25 -5.62 6.95 4.16
CA HIS A 25 -6.92 6.39 4.55
C HIS A 25 -7.93 6.64 3.44
N LEU A 26 -8.54 5.59 2.89
CA LEU A 26 -9.59 5.75 1.89
C LEU A 26 -10.95 5.93 2.56
N ASP A 27 -11.15 5.22 3.67
CA ASP A 27 -12.30 5.34 4.57
C ASP A 27 -11.90 4.78 5.95
N ASP A 28 -12.89 4.52 6.82
CA ASP A 28 -12.67 4.02 8.17
C ASP A 28 -12.17 2.56 8.20
N THR A 29 -12.39 1.78 7.14
CA THR A 29 -12.06 0.34 7.09
C THR A 29 -11.00 -0.02 6.03
N LYS A 30 -10.58 0.93 5.20
CA LYS A 30 -9.69 0.73 4.03
C LYS A 30 -8.54 1.72 4.03
N VAL A 31 -7.36 1.20 3.75
CA VAL A 31 -6.10 1.95 3.65
C VAL A 31 -5.39 1.63 2.34
N MET A 32 -4.64 2.61 1.84
CA MET A 32 -3.90 2.54 0.60
C MET A 32 -2.46 3.00 0.84
N ALA A 33 -1.49 2.09 0.76
CA ALA A 33 -0.08 2.43 0.74
C ALA A 33 0.39 2.61 -0.70
N ILE A 34 1.12 3.69 -0.95
CA ILE A 34 1.57 4.06 -2.30
C ILE A 34 3.08 4.29 -2.35
N ALA A 35 3.72 3.67 -3.34
CA ALA A 35 5.15 3.79 -3.64
C ALA A 35 5.34 4.22 -5.10
N GLY A 36 6.37 5.00 -5.39
CA GLY A 36 6.54 5.64 -6.71
C GLY A 36 7.11 7.04 -6.61
N ASP A 37 7.01 7.80 -7.70
CA ASP A 37 7.45 9.20 -7.72
C ASP A 37 6.63 10.07 -6.77
N THR A 38 7.28 10.97 -6.02
CA THR A 38 6.63 11.78 -4.98
C THR A 38 5.45 12.60 -5.52
N CYS A 39 5.57 13.18 -6.73
CA CYS A 39 4.52 14.01 -7.31
C CYS A 39 3.32 13.16 -7.74
N ASP A 40 3.60 12.05 -8.44
CA ASP A 40 2.56 11.13 -8.90
C ASP A 40 1.82 10.49 -7.72
N ARG A 41 2.53 10.16 -6.63
CA ARG A 41 1.92 9.57 -5.43
C ARG A 41 0.87 10.49 -4.81
N GLU A 42 1.25 11.71 -4.48
CA GLU A 42 0.35 12.69 -3.85
C GLU A 42 -0.85 12.99 -4.75
N ARG A 43 -0.61 13.21 -6.05
CA ARG A 43 -1.66 13.51 -7.02
C ARG A 43 -2.62 12.34 -7.18
N PHE A 44 -2.11 11.13 -7.35
CA PHE A 44 -2.93 9.94 -7.56
C PHE A 44 -3.69 9.55 -6.29
N ALA A 45 -3.02 9.55 -5.13
CA ALA A 45 -3.66 9.22 -3.87
C ALA A 45 -4.81 10.18 -3.54
N SER A 46 -4.56 11.49 -3.67
CA SER A 46 -5.59 12.52 -3.47
C SER A 46 -6.76 12.40 -4.46
N TYR A 47 -6.47 12.03 -5.71
CA TYR A 47 -7.51 11.83 -6.72
C TYR A 47 -8.42 10.65 -6.40
N ILE A 48 -7.84 9.51 -6.01
CA ILE A 48 -8.61 8.31 -5.64
C ILE A 48 -9.44 8.57 -4.38
N GLN A 49 -8.84 9.11 -3.31
CA GLN A 49 -9.56 9.45 -2.08
C GLN A 49 -10.78 10.33 -2.36
N ARG A 50 -10.59 11.44 -3.08
CA ARG A 50 -11.69 12.36 -3.40
C ARG A 50 -12.76 11.74 -4.29
N SER A 51 -12.37 10.83 -5.18
CA SER A 51 -13.32 10.14 -6.07
C SER A 51 -14.19 9.16 -5.28
N LEU A 52 -13.62 8.45 -4.31
CA LEU A 52 -14.34 7.55 -3.41
C LEU A 52 -15.26 8.34 -2.47
N ASP A 53 -14.77 9.44 -1.89
CA ASP A 53 -15.58 10.35 -1.05
C ASP A 53 -16.78 10.91 -1.82
N TRP A 54 -16.54 11.36 -3.06
CA TRP A 54 -17.60 11.86 -3.93
C TRP A 54 -18.60 10.76 -4.28
N TYR A 55 -18.15 9.54 -4.54
CA TYR A 55 -19.02 8.40 -4.79
C TYR A 55 -19.90 8.09 -3.57
N LYS A 56 -19.32 8.07 -2.37
CA LYS A 56 -20.03 7.89 -1.09
C LYS A 56 -21.08 8.98 -0.90
N TYR A 57 -20.72 10.23 -1.11
CA TYR A 57 -21.63 11.37 -1.00
C TYR A 57 -22.80 11.29 -1.99
N LYS A 58 -22.53 10.89 -3.24
CA LYS A 58 -23.55 10.83 -4.30
C LYS A 58 -24.52 9.66 -4.12
N ASN A 59 -24.03 8.49 -3.76
CA ASN A 59 -24.83 7.26 -3.72
C ASN A 59 -25.34 6.90 -2.32
N GLY A 60 -24.78 7.51 -1.26
CA GLY A 60 -25.16 7.27 0.12
C GLY A 60 -24.61 5.96 0.71
N TYR A 61 -23.72 5.27 0.01
CA TYR A 61 -23.06 4.05 0.49
C TYR A 61 -21.60 4.00 0.02
N GLU A 62 -20.78 3.24 0.74
CA GLU A 62 -19.37 3.03 0.43
C GLU A 62 -19.16 1.83 -0.51
N LEU A 63 -18.15 1.93 -1.36
CA LEU A 63 -17.71 0.80 -2.17
C LEU A 63 -17.13 -0.30 -1.26
N ASP A 64 -17.33 -1.54 -1.67
CA ASP A 64 -16.58 -2.66 -1.11
C ASP A 64 -15.09 -2.54 -1.48
N LEU A 65 -14.25 -3.33 -0.81
CA LEU A 65 -12.81 -3.27 -1.01
C LEU A 65 -12.41 -3.72 -2.42
N GLU A 66 -13.09 -4.73 -2.97
CA GLU A 66 -12.83 -5.26 -4.30
C GLU A 66 -13.14 -4.22 -5.39
N SER A 67 -14.31 -3.57 -5.34
CA SER A 67 -14.68 -2.50 -6.28
C SER A 67 -13.78 -1.29 -6.12
N THR A 68 -13.35 -0.97 -4.89
CA THR A 68 -12.37 0.11 -4.66
C THR A 68 -11.04 -0.20 -5.34
N ALA A 69 -10.56 -1.44 -5.24
CA ALA A 69 -9.33 -1.88 -5.89
C ALA A 69 -9.46 -1.90 -7.42
N GLU A 70 -10.58 -2.38 -7.96
CA GLU A 70 -10.86 -2.40 -9.40
C GLU A 70 -11.07 -1.00 -10.00
N PHE A 71 -11.72 -0.11 -9.27
CA PHE A 71 -11.80 1.31 -9.65
C PHE A 71 -10.39 1.91 -9.76
N THR A 72 -9.56 1.72 -8.73
CA THR A 72 -8.18 2.23 -8.73
C THR A 72 -7.35 1.64 -9.88
N ARG A 73 -7.50 0.33 -10.15
CA ARG A 73 -6.86 -0.34 -11.29
C ARG A 73 -7.29 0.27 -12.62
N THR A 74 -8.58 0.54 -12.79
CA THR A 74 -9.14 1.11 -14.02
C THR A 74 -8.61 2.53 -14.27
N GLU A 75 -8.50 3.35 -13.23
CA GLU A 75 -7.91 4.68 -13.32
C GLU A 75 -6.43 4.64 -13.72
N LEU A 76 -5.64 3.73 -13.14
CA LEU A 76 -4.25 3.52 -13.56
C LEU A 76 -4.15 3.04 -15.01
N ALA A 77 -4.89 1.99 -15.37
CA ALA A 77 -4.88 1.42 -16.70
C ALA A 77 -5.26 2.46 -17.78
N THR A 78 -6.20 3.34 -17.45
CA THR A 78 -6.60 4.44 -18.33
C THR A 78 -5.50 5.50 -18.45
N ALA A 79 -4.82 5.82 -17.36
CA ALA A 79 -3.74 6.82 -17.33
C ALA A 79 -2.52 6.40 -18.16
N ILE A 80 -2.21 5.10 -18.26
CA ILE A 80 -1.02 4.58 -18.96
C ILE A 80 -0.83 5.17 -20.37
N ARG A 81 -1.92 5.39 -21.11
CA ARG A 81 -1.88 5.88 -22.51
C ARG A 81 -2.09 7.39 -22.66
N LYS A 82 -2.42 8.10 -21.58
CA LYS A 82 -2.73 9.55 -21.60
C LYS A 82 -1.74 10.39 -20.80
N GLY A 83 -0.97 9.76 -19.91
CA GLY A 83 -0.07 10.37 -18.95
C GLY A 83 0.06 9.42 -17.76
N PRO A 84 1.00 8.45 -17.81
CA PRO A 84 1.09 7.39 -16.81
C PRO A 84 1.47 7.94 -15.44
N TYR A 85 0.79 7.45 -14.40
CA TYR A 85 1.26 7.60 -13.02
C TYR A 85 2.23 6.47 -12.72
N ASN A 86 3.45 6.78 -12.30
CA ASN A 86 4.45 5.77 -11.96
C ASN A 86 4.32 5.37 -10.48
N VAL A 87 3.20 4.75 -10.14
CA VAL A 87 2.86 4.38 -8.75
C VAL A 87 2.47 2.91 -8.62
N ASN A 88 2.90 2.31 -7.54
CA ASN A 88 2.56 0.97 -7.10
C ASN A 88 1.81 1.07 -5.78
N LEU A 89 0.79 0.23 -5.62
CA LEU A 89 -0.21 0.36 -4.56
C LEU A 89 -0.41 -0.97 -3.82
N LEU A 90 -0.53 -0.89 -2.51
CA LEU A 90 -1.17 -1.93 -1.70
C LEU A 90 -2.46 -1.34 -1.14
N ILE A 91 -3.58 -1.98 -1.46
CA ILE A 91 -4.89 -1.59 -0.93
C ILE A 91 -5.33 -2.68 0.02
N ALA A 92 -5.50 -2.33 1.29
CA ALA A 92 -5.89 -3.27 2.33
C ALA A 92 -7.14 -2.75 3.02
N GLY A 93 -8.00 -3.65 3.46
CA GLY A 93 -9.15 -3.26 4.25
C GLY A 93 -9.87 -4.45 4.85
N TYR A 94 -10.88 -4.13 5.64
CA TYR A 94 -11.78 -5.11 6.24
C TYR A 94 -13.19 -4.89 5.71
N ASP A 95 -13.76 -5.91 5.07
CA ASP A 95 -15.17 -5.90 4.69
C ASP A 95 -15.99 -6.44 5.86
N GLU A 96 -16.78 -5.56 6.47
CA GLU A 96 -17.67 -5.89 7.59
C GLU A 96 -18.79 -6.86 7.19
N LYS A 97 -19.27 -6.81 5.94
CA LYS A 97 -20.37 -7.68 5.48
C LYS A 97 -19.88 -9.11 5.22
N ALA A 98 -18.67 -9.22 4.67
CA ALA A 98 -18.04 -10.51 4.39
C ALA A 98 -17.21 -11.05 5.56
N GLU A 99 -17.07 -10.26 6.64
CA GLU A 99 -16.20 -10.52 7.80
C GLU A 99 -14.76 -10.90 7.40
N LYS A 100 -14.27 -10.32 6.31
CA LYS A 100 -13.03 -10.74 5.64
C LYS A 100 -12.09 -9.55 5.46
N ALA A 101 -10.85 -9.72 5.92
CA ALA A 101 -9.75 -8.86 5.51
C ALA A 101 -9.19 -9.32 4.15
N SER A 102 -9.00 -8.38 3.24
CA SER A 102 -8.35 -8.63 1.95
C SER A 102 -7.25 -7.61 1.70
N LEU A 103 -6.26 -8.03 0.92
CA LEU A 103 -5.13 -7.22 0.51
C LEU A 103 -4.97 -7.36 -1.00
N TYR A 104 -4.93 -6.23 -1.67
CA TYR A 104 -4.79 -6.13 -3.11
C TYR A 104 -3.45 -5.51 -3.45
N TRP A 105 -2.69 -6.22 -4.30
CA TRP A 105 -1.46 -5.77 -4.89
C TRP A 105 -1.75 -5.21 -6.27
N LEU A 106 -1.36 -3.95 -6.51
CA LEU A 106 -1.59 -3.25 -7.76
C LEU A 106 -0.31 -2.57 -8.24
N ASP A 107 0.14 -2.91 -9.44
CA ASP A 107 1.31 -2.25 -10.06
C ASP A 107 0.94 -1.05 -10.93
N TYR A 108 1.97 -0.32 -11.34
CA TYR A 108 1.84 0.84 -12.23
C TYR A 108 1.35 0.49 -13.65
N PHE A 109 1.29 -0.79 -14.03
CA PHE A 109 0.68 -1.25 -15.29
C PHE A 109 -0.82 -1.53 -15.17
N GLY A 110 -1.39 -1.41 -13.96
CA GLY A 110 -2.79 -1.75 -13.71
C GLY A 110 -3.01 -3.27 -13.59
N THR A 111 -1.98 -4.03 -13.21
CA THR A 111 -2.12 -5.44 -12.83
C THR A 111 -2.61 -5.50 -11.40
N LEU A 112 -3.80 -6.05 -11.18
CA LEU A 112 -4.40 -6.21 -9.85
C LEU A 112 -4.41 -7.68 -9.45
N GLN A 113 -4.01 -7.98 -8.22
CA GLN A 113 -4.07 -9.31 -7.65
C GLN A 113 -4.45 -9.26 -6.17
N GLU A 114 -5.42 -10.09 -5.75
CA GLU A 114 -5.64 -10.35 -4.33
C GLU A 114 -4.51 -11.25 -3.81
N VAL A 115 -3.80 -10.77 -2.79
CA VAL A 115 -2.66 -11.47 -2.18
C VAL A 115 -2.84 -11.58 -0.68
N LYS A 116 -2.24 -12.58 -0.05
CA LYS A 116 -2.26 -12.75 1.41
C LYS A 116 -1.20 -11.89 2.11
N LYS A 117 -0.14 -11.57 1.38
CA LYS A 117 1.02 -10.80 1.79
C LYS A 117 1.72 -10.33 0.52
N GLY A 118 2.41 -9.20 0.60
CA GLY A 118 3.14 -8.68 -0.54
C GLY A 118 3.85 -7.38 -0.19
N ALA A 119 4.84 -7.05 -1.01
CA ALA A 119 5.53 -5.77 -0.97
C ALA A 119 5.78 -5.29 -2.41
N HIS A 120 6.16 -4.02 -2.53
CA HIS A 120 6.49 -3.39 -3.81
C HIS A 120 7.95 -2.98 -3.89
N GLY A 121 8.42 -2.79 -5.13
CA GLY A 121 9.79 -2.37 -5.41
C GLY A 121 10.83 -3.38 -4.92
N TYR A 122 12.05 -2.89 -4.67
CA TYR A 122 13.15 -3.75 -4.25
C TYR A 122 12.95 -4.39 -2.88
N ALA A 123 12.13 -3.77 -2.02
CA ALA A 123 11.87 -4.30 -0.69
C ALA A 123 11.29 -5.72 -0.74
N ASN A 124 10.48 -6.01 -1.76
CA ASN A 124 9.88 -7.33 -1.95
C ASN A 124 10.91 -8.46 -2.05
N TYR A 125 12.09 -8.23 -2.64
CA TYR A 125 13.14 -9.26 -2.74
C TYR A 125 13.73 -9.66 -1.39
N PHE A 126 13.72 -8.75 -0.42
CA PHE A 126 14.25 -8.99 0.93
C PHE A 126 13.17 -9.50 1.87
N THR A 127 11.94 -8.99 1.75
CA THR A 127 10.86 -9.30 2.69
C THR A 127 10.04 -10.52 2.29
N SER A 128 9.99 -10.92 1.02
CA SER A 128 9.17 -12.07 0.58
C SER A 128 9.52 -13.35 1.33
N SER A 129 10.81 -13.66 1.48
CA SER A 129 11.25 -14.86 2.20
C SER A 129 10.91 -14.82 3.69
N VAL A 130 11.02 -13.63 4.31
CA VAL A 130 10.62 -13.42 5.71
C VAL A 130 9.12 -13.63 5.87
N LEU A 131 8.32 -13.02 4.99
CA LEU A 131 6.87 -13.18 4.93
C LEU A 131 6.47 -14.64 4.62
N ASP A 132 7.25 -15.37 3.82
CA ASP A 132 7.05 -16.80 3.56
C ASP A 132 7.28 -17.68 4.78
N ASN A 133 8.31 -17.39 5.56
CA ASN A 133 8.64 -18.18 6.74
C ASN A 133 7.69 -17.92 7.91
N HIS A 134 7.20 -16.69 8.08
CA HIS A 134 6.41 -16.30 9.26
C HIS A 134 4.90 -16.38 9.04
N TYR A 135 4.42 -16.25 7.80
CA TYR A 135 2.99 -16.15 7.54
C TYR A 135 2.22 -17.41 7.91
N LYS A 136 1.17 -17.24 8.72
CA LYS A 136 0.13 -18.24 8.99
C LYS A 136 -1.24 -17.62 8.74
N LYS A 137 -2.23 -18.45 8.40
CA LYS A 137 -3.59 -17.95 8.09
C LYS A 137 -4.26 -17.34 9.33
N ASP A 138 -3.89 -17.83 10.51
CA ASP A 138 -4.46 -17.58 11.83
C ASP A 138 -3.50 -16.80 12.74
N MET A 139 -2.63 -15.96 12.16
CA MET A 139 -1.74 -15.09 12.94
C MET A 139 -2.53 -14.11 13.80
N THR A 140 -2.08 -13.97 15.05
CA THR A 140 -2.50 -12.87 15.93
C THR A 140 -1.92 -11.54 15.45
N LEU A 141 -2.49 -10.44 15.94
CA LEU A 141 -1.98 -9.10 15.64
C LEU A 141 -0.50 -8.95 16.06
N ASP A 142 -0.15 -9.45 17.25
CA ASP A 142 1.21 -9.36 17.78
C ASP A 142 2.21 -10.15 16.93
N GLU A 143 1.86 -11.38 16.51
CA GLU A 143 2.69 -12.16 15.58
C GLU A 143 2.86 -11.44 14.23
N GLY A 144 1.80 -10.77 13.75
CA GLY A 144 1.86 -9.98 12.53
C GLY A 144 2.79 -8.77 12.65
N ILE A 145 2.75 -8.08 13.79
CA ILE A 145 3.63 -6.95 14.08
C ILE A 145 5.09 -7.42 14.16
N GLU A 146 5.37 -8.53 14.85
CA GLU A 146 6.72 -9.10 14.92
C GLU A 146 7.23 -9.51 13.53
N CYS A 147 6.39 -10.11 12.69
CA CYS A 147 6.75 -10.44 11.31
C CYS A 147 7.16 -9.19 10.50
N ILE A 148 6.43 -8.08 10.66
CA ILE A 148 6.79 -6.80 10.01
C ILE A 148 8.09 -6.23 10.58
N LYS A 149 8.34 -6.32 11.89
CA LYS A 149 9.61 -5.89 12.49
C LYS A 149 10.79 -6.69 11.92
N ASP A 150 10.64 -7.99 11.73
CA ASP A 150 11.67 -8.82 11.11
C ASP A 150 11.90 -8.44 9.64
N CYS A 151 10.84 -8.11 8.89
CA CYS A 151 10.96 -7.58 7.54
C CYS A 151 11.77 -6.26 7.51
N ILE A 152 11.48 -5.34 8.44
CA ILE A 152 12.20 -4.07 8.56
C ILE A 152 13.68 -4.31 8.91
N LYS A 153 13.96 -5.25 9.80
CA LYS A 153 15.33 -5.61 10.20
C LYS A 153 16.13 -6.16 9.03
N GLU A 154 15.56 -7.05 8.23
CA GLU A 154 16.23 -7.58 7.03
C GLU A 154 16.50 -6.48 5.99
N LEU A 155 15.55 -5.55 5.80
CA LEU A 155 15.75 -4.38 4.93
C LEU A 155 16.88 -3.50 5.45
N GLN A 156 16.87 -3.13 6.73
CA GLN A 156 17.92 -2.28 7.32
C GLN A 156 19.31 -2.92 7.29
N THR A 157 19.39 -4.26 7.27
CA THR A 157 20.65 -5.00 7.24
C THR A 157 21.22 -5.10 5.82
N ARG A 158 20.38 -5.35 4.81
CA ARG A 158 20.84 -5.74 3.46
C ARG A 158 20.55 -4.72 2.37
N PHE A 159 19.59 -3.82 2.58
CA PHE A 159 19.20 -2.85 1.56
C PHE A 159 20.17 -1.66 1.56
N LEU A 160 20.65 -1.30 0.36
CA LEU A 160 21.65 -0.24 0.20
C LEU A 160 21.14 1.14 0.64
N LEU A 161 19.85 1.43 0.40
CA LEU A 161 19.25 2.71 0.76
C LEU A 161 18.80 2.70 2.22
N SER A 162 19.35 3.61 3.02
CA SER A 162 18.99 3.72 4.42
C SER A 162 17.53 4.18 4.59
N GLN A 163 16.72 3.33 5.26
CA GLN A 163 15.34 3.61 5.65
C GLN A 163 15.24 3.60 7.19
N PRO A 164 15.49 4.75 7.86
CA PRO A 164 15.54 4.83 9.32
C PRO A 164 14.16 4.80 9.99
N GLY A 165 13.08 5.04 9.24
CA GLY A 165 11.74 5.11 9.77
C GLY A 165 10.74 4.38 8.90
N PHE A 166 9.77 3.74 9.55
CA PHE A 166 8.62 3.10 8.93
C PHE A 166 7.36 3.56 9.65
N VAL A 167 6.29 3.76 8.88
CA VAL A 167 4.93 3.98 9.37
C VAL A 167 4.17 2.66 9.19
N ILE A 168 3.49 2.21 10.25
CA ILE A 168 2.68 1.00 10.25
C ILE A 168 1.24 1.39 10.58
N LYS A 169 0.28 0.88 9.81
CA LYS A 169 -1.17 1.02 10.05
C LYS A 169 -1.81 -0.37 10.07
N ILE A 170 -2.88 -0.52 10.85
CA ILE A 170 -3.57 -1.79 11.15
C ILE A 170 -5.00 -1.72 10.66
#